data_AF-A0A1J5LJR5-F1
#
_entry.id   AF-A0A1J5LJR5-F1
#
_cell.length_a   1.000
_cell.length_b   1.000
_cell.length_c   1.000
_cell.angle_alpha   90.00
_cell.angle_beta   90.00
_cell.angle_gamma   90.00
#
_symmetry.space_group_name_H-M   'P 1'
#
loop_
_entity.id
_entity.type
_entity.pdbx_description
1 polymer ?
#
loop_
_entity_poly.entity_id
_entity_poly.type
_entity_poly.pdbx_seq_one_letter_code
_entity_poly.pdbx_strand_id
1 'polypeptide(L)'
;MITTRRALSLLAILALPFGASADELTLDPANLEADYNEDGRYFTVDDVPTYNINDEGAVDWLTYSGFRRYHSECHVCHGPEGEGSTYAPALKASAIRMDYYDFLDTVTNGRKVVTAGGQDSVMPAFGENPNVMCYLDDIYVYLKARGAEAVPRGRPGKKEAKSDIIREDENACLGI
;
A
#
# COMPACT_ATOMS: atom_id res chain seq x y z
N MET A 1 -68.33 -44.94 -1.02
CA MET A 1 -67.69 -45.16 -2.34
C MET A 1 -67.09 -43.84 -2.82
N ILE A 2 -65.83 -43.88 -3.30
CA ILE A 2 -65.10 -42.84 -4.06
C ILE A 2 -64.55 -41.66 -3.22
N THR A 3 -63.38 -41.77 -2.58
CA THR A 3 -62.01 -41.45 -3.07
C THR A 3 -61.87 -40.17 -3.89
N THR A 4 -61.27 -39.12 -3.31
CA THR A 4 -60.36 -38.21 -4.05
C THR A 4 -59.39 -37.53 -3.07
N ARG A 5 -58.12 -37.90 -3.20
CA ARG A 5 -56.98 -37.20 -2.59
C ARG A 5 -56.76 -35.90 -3.38
N ARG A 6 -56.62 -34.76 -2.69
CA ARG A 6 -55.97 -33.56 -3.27
C ARG A 6 -54.78 -33.21 -2.39
N ALA A 7 -53.61 -33.63 -2.86
CA ALA A 7 -52.34 -33.08 -2.43
C ALA A 7 -52.21 -31.68 -3.01
N LEU A 8 -51.91 -30.69 -2.18
CA LEU A 8 -51.39 -29.41 -2.65
C LEU A 8 -50.16 -29.08 -1.81
N SER A 9 -49.03 -29.10 -2.51
CA SER A 9 -47.67 -29.06 -2.00
C SER A 9 -47.35 -27.74 -1.31
N LEU A 10 -46.81 -27.81 -0.09
CA LEU A 10 -46.06 -26.71 0.52
C LEU A 10 -44.69 -26.63 -0.14
N LEU A 11 -44.49 -25.63 -1.01
CA LEU A 11 -43.17 -25.29 -1.52
C LEU A 11 -42.45 -24.46 -0.45
N ALA A 12 -41.61 -25.11 0.35
CA ALA A 12 -40.71 -24.44 1.27
C ALA A 12 -39.59 -23.77 0.45
N ILE A 13 -39.63 -22.43 0.34
CA ILE A 13 -38.53 -21.64 -0.21
C ILE A 13 -37.43 -21.65 0.85
N LEU A 14 -36.43 -22.52 0.64
CA LEU A 14 -35.21 -22.54 1.43
C LEU A 14 -34.38 -21.30 1.04
N ALA A 15 -34.50 -20.22 1.80
CA ALA A 15 -33.58 -19.10 1.72
C ALA A 15 -32.21 -19.59 2.21
N LEU A 16 -31.34 -19.93 1.27
CA LEU A 16 -29.92 -20.15 1.55
C LEU A 16 -29.33 -18.82 2.02
N PRO A 17 -28.74 -18.73 3.21
CA PRO A 17 -27.91 -17.59 3.54
C PRO A 17 -26.69 -17.69 2.63
N PHE A 18 -26.63 -16.78 1.65
CA PHE A 18 -25.41 -16.55 0.89
C PHE A 18 -24.41 -15.96 1.87
N GLY A 19 -23.62 -16.84 2.51
CA GLY A 19 -22.49 -16.46 3.34
C GLY A 19 -21.45 -15.81 2.46
N ALA A 20 -21.57 -14.50 2.27
CA ALA A 20 -20.47 -13.68 1.77
C ALA A 20 -19.46 -13.55 2.92
N SER A 21 -18.48 -14.44 2.97
CA SER A 21 -17.21 -14.14 3.64
C SER A 21 -16.37 -13.35 2.65
N ALA A 22 -16.72 -12.07 2.46
CA ALA A 22 -15.71 -11.09 2.13
C ALA A 22 -14.91 -10.93 3.43
N ASP A 23 -13.65 -11.31 3.40
CA ASP A 23 -12.68 -10.93 4.41
C ASP A 23 -12.66 -9.40 4.41
N GLU A 24 -13.49 -8.79 5.26
CA GLU A 24 -13.45 -7.37 5.54
C GLU A 24 -12.14 -7.17 6.29
N LEU A 25 -11.09 -6.93 5.51
CA LEU A 25 -9.76 -6.68 6.02
C LEU A 25 -9.85 -5.37 6.80
N THR A 26 -10.08 -5.50 8.10
CA THR A 26 -10.08 -4.37 9.03
C THR A 26 -8.71 -3.75 8.94
N LEU A 27 -8.61 -2.61 8.25
CA LEU A 27 -7.38 -1.82 8.23
C LEU A 27 -7.05 -1.52 9.69
N ASP A 28 -5.90 -1.98 10.15
CA ASP A 28 -5.45 -1.69 11.49
C ASP A 28 -5.11 -0.20 11.59
N PRO A 29 -5.89 0.60 12.34
CA PRO A 29 -5.62 2.03 12.47
C PRO A 29 -4.24 2.29 13.08
N ALA A 30 -3.74 1.38 13.93
CA ALA A 30 -2.41 1.49 14.51
C ALA A 30 -1.31 1.41 13.44
N ASN A 31 -1.57 0.73 12.32
CA ASN A 31 -0.65 0.73 11.20
C ASN A 31 -0.76 2.01 10.37
N LEU A 32 -1.83 2.79 10.40
CA LEU A 32 -2.01 3.93 9.48
C LEU A 32 -1.82 5.30 10.12
N GLU A 33 -2.28 5.47 11.35
CA GLU A 33 -2.35 6.76 12.02
C GLU A 33 -0.97 7.23 12.50
N ALA A 34 -0.66 8.50 12.25
CA ALA A 34 0.53 9.14 12.81
C ALA A 34 0.32 9.39 14.30
N ASP A 35 1.20 8.84 15.13
CA ASP A 35 1.23 9.03 16.59
C ASP A 35 2.18 10.17 16.97
N TYR A 36 3.36 10.21 16.36
CA TYR A 36 4.35 11.26 16.62
C TYR A 36 5.07 11.72 15.36
N ASN A 37 5.68 12.91 15.47
CA ASN A 37 6.57 13.47 14.46
C ASN A 37 7.97 13.63 15.04
N GLU A 38 8.96 13.19 14.29
CA GLU A 38 10.38 13.43 14.58
C GLU A 38 11.03 14.01 13.33
N ASP A 39 11.53 15.25 13.44
CA ASP A 39 12.28 15.95 12.40
C ASP A 39 11.61 16.00 11.02
N GLY A 40 10.28 16.10 10.98
CA GLY A 40 9.49 16.15 9.74
C GLY A 40 9.13 14.78 9.17
N ARG A 41 9.43 13.69 9.88
CA ARG A 41 8.94 12.33 9.61
C ARG A 41 7.85 11.97 10.59
N TYR A 42 6.85 11.25 10.12
CA TYR A 42 5.72 10.81 10.95
C TYR A 42 5.77 9.30 11.11
N PHE A 43 5.44 8.86 12.31
CA PHE A 43 5.52 7.45 12.69
C PHE A 43 4.23 7.04 13.39
N THR A 44 3.89 5.77 13.28
CA THR A 44 2.82 5.16 14.05
C THR A 44 3.27 4.90 15.50
N VAL A 45 2.36 4.44 16.34
CA VAL A 45 2.66 4.00 17.72
C VAL A 45 3.66 2.84 17.81
N ASP A 46 3.82 2.10 16.70
CA ASP A 46 4.75 0.97 16.58
C ASP A 46 6.06 1.36 15.89
N ASP A 47 6.39 2.66 15.86
CA ASP A 47 7.60 3.23 15.25
C ASP A 47 7.71 2.96 13.72
N VAL A 48 6.59 2.71 13.03
CA VAL A 48 6.56 2.48 11.58
C VAL A 48 6.36 3.80 10.84
N PRO A 49 7.13 4.12 9.77
CA PRO A 49 6.88 5.31 8.97
C PRO A 49 5.46 5.37 8.43
N THR A 50 4.82 6.54 8.55
CA THR A 50 3.47 6.77 8.00
C THR A 50 3.33 8.17 7.43
N TYR A 51 2.20 8.40 6.75
CA TYR A 51 1.88 9.68 6.13
C TYR A 51 1.20 10.62 7.13
N ASN A 52 1.28 11.91 6.85
CA ASN A 52 0.46 12.92 7.50
C ASN A 52 -0.13 13.89 6.47
N ILE A 53 -1.36 14.34 6.72
CA ILE A 53 -2.02 15.39 5.95
C ILE A 53 -2.45 16.45 6.95
N ASN A 54 -1.87 17.64 6.86
CA ASN A 54 -2.19 18.71 7.80
C ASN A 54 -3.54 19.37 7.50
N ASP A 55 -3.98 20.25 8.40
CA ASP A 55 -5.28 20.94 8.32
C ASP A 55 -5.45 21.79 7.05
N GLU A 56 -4.37 22.15 6.37
CA GLU A 56 -4.39 22.90 5.10
C GLU A 56 -4.47 22.01 3.85
N GLY A 57 -4.52 20.69 4.06
CA GLY A 57 -4.50 19.66 3.02
C GLY A 57 -3.13 19.47 2.37
N ALA A 58 -2.05 19.87 3.03
CA ALA A 58 -0.69 19.58 2.57
C ALA A 58 -0.26 18.20 3.07
N VAL A 59 0.33 17.39 2.19
CA VAL A 59 0.93 16.11 2.59
C VAL A 59 2.29 16.34 3.24
N ASP A 60 2.73 15.43 4.09
CA ASP A 60 4.10 15.42 4.61
C ASP A 60 5.14 15.32 3.48
N TRP A 61 6.40 15.65 3.80
CA TRP A 61 7.47 15.63 2.80
C TRP A 61 7.71 14.23 2.20
N LEU A 62 7.65 13.16 3.01
CA LEU A 62 7.91 11.79 2.57
C LEU A 62 6.84 11.33 1.61
N THR A 63 5.56 11.62 1.84
CA THR A 63 4.47 11.35 0.88
C THR A 63 4.74 12.03 -0.47
N TYR A 64 5.14 13.31 -0.47
CA TYR A 64 5.45 14.03 -1.70
C TYR A 64 6.70 13.48 -2.41
N SER A 65 7.76 13.21 -1.64
CA SER A 65 9.00 12.66 -2.15
C SER A 65 8.77 11.28 -2.74
N GLY A 66 8.07 10.43 -2.01
CA GLY A 66 7.68 9.06 -2.37
C GLY A 66 6.91 8.98 -3.67
N PHE A 67 5.97 9.90 -3.92
CA PHE A 67 5.30 10.01 -5.22
C PHE A 67 6.31 10.07 -6.38
N ARG A 68 7.35 10.91 -6.25
CA ARG A 68 8.37 11.08 -7.29
C ARG A 68 9.24 9.84 -7.43
N ARG A 69 9.68 9.25 -6.30
CA ARG A 69 10.54 8.07 -6.29
C ARG A 69 9.82 6.83 -6.82
N TYR A 70 8.57 6.63 -6.42
CA TYR A 70 7.69 5.62 -6.99
C TYR A 70 7.56 5.78 -8.50
N HIS A 71 7.34 7.02 -8.97
CA HIS A 71 7.23 7.30 -10.40
C HIS A 71 8.56 7.11 -11.15
N SER A 72 9.71 7.20 -10.51
CA SER A 72 11.00 6.95 -11.14
C SER A 72 11.33 5.46 -11.21
N GLU A 73 11.10 4.72 -10.12
CA GLU A 73 11.70 3.39 -9.94
C GLU A 73 10.68 2.24 -9.98
N CYS A 74 9.40 2.50 -9.65
CA CYS A 74 8.42 1.43 -9.42
C CYS A 74 7.29 1.39 -10.47
N HIS A 75 6.90 2.55 -11.00
CA HIS A 75 5.68 2.69 -11.80
C HIS A 75 5.65 1.87 -13.09
N VAL A 76 6.82 1.59 -13.67
CA VAL A 76 6.97 0.87 -14.93
C VAL A 76 6.36 -0.53 -14.85
N CYS A 77 6.47 -1.17 -13.68
CA CYS A 77 5.92 -2.48 -13.42
C CYS A 77 4.60 -2.39 -12.64
N HIS A 78 4.55 -1.56 -11.61
CA HIS A 78 3.42 -1.51 -10.67
C HIS A 78 2.31 -0.53 -11.07
N GLY A 79 2.39 0.02 -12.28
CA GLY A 79 1.39 0.91 -12.84
C GLY A 79 1.43 2.33 -12.26
N PRO A 80 0.61 3.24 -12.81
CA PRO A 80 0.50 4.59 -12.29
C PRO A 80 -0.11 4.57 -10.88
N GLU A 81 0.40 5.41 -9.98
CA GLU A 81 -0.08 5.60 -8.60
C GLU A 81 -0.29 4.35 -7.73
N GLY A 82 0.41 3.24 -8.01
CA GLY A 82 0.33 2.00 -7.24
C GLY A 82 -0.84 1.09 -7.60
N GLU A 83 -1.55 1.36 -8.71
CA GLU A 83 -2.78 0.65 -9.12
C GLU A 83 -2.54 -0.75 -9.69
N GLY A 84 -1.28 -1.13 -9.89
CA GLY A 84 -0.90 -2.40 -10.48
C GLY A 84 -0.94 -2.38 -12.00
N SER A 85 -0.49 -3.48 -12.59
CA SER A 85 -0.54 -3.70 -14.03
C SER A 85 -0.83 -5.17 -14.33
N THR A 86 -0.86 -5.52 -15.62
CA THR A 86 -0.89 -6.93 -16.04
C THR A 86 0.37 -7.70 -15.66
N TYR A 87 1.46 -7.01 -15.31
CA TYR A 87 2.75 -7.61 -14.99
C TYR A 87 3.00 -7.71 -13.48
N ALA A 88 2.59 -6.72 -12.69
CA ALA A 88 2.90 -6.63 -11.26
C ALA A 88 1.71 -6.16 -10.41
N PRO A 89 1.64 -6.52 -9.11
CA PRO A 89 0.49 -6.24 -8.26
C PRO A 89 0.34 -4.75 -7.93
N ALA A 90 -0.86 -4.39 -7.46
CA ALA A 90 -1.20 -3.06 -6.98
C ALA A 90 -0.56 -2.77 -5.61
N LEU A 91 0.55 -2.03 -5.62
CA LEU A 91 1.32 -1.75 -4.41
C LEU A 91 0.56 -0.91 -3.38
N LYS A 92 -0.42 -0.10 -3.78
CA LYS A 92 -1.26 0.63 -2.80
C LYS A 92 -2.02 -0.33 -1.88
N ALA A 93 -2.44 -1.48 -2.39
CA ALA A 93 -3.13 -2.49 -1.59
C ALA A 93 -2.14 -3.30 -0.76
N SER A 94 -0.93 -3.55 -1.28
CA SER A 94 0.12 -4.23 -0.52
C SER A 94 0.56 -3.41 0.70
N ALA A 95 0.83 -2.11 0.53
CA ALA A 95 1.40 -1.25 1.57
C ALA A 95 0.56 -1.12 2.85
N ILE A 96 -0.76 -1.34 2.77
CA ILE A 96 -1.66 -1.30 3.94
C ILE A 96 -1.99 -2.70 4.49
N ARG A 97 -1.56 -3.76 3.82
CA ARG A 97 -1.84 -5.17 4.18
C ARG A 97 -0.62 -5.93 4.62
N MET A 98 0.56 -5.50 4.18
CA MET A 98 1.83 -6.10 4.55
C MET A 98 2.46 -5.32 5.70
N ASP A 99 3.23 -6.03 6.51
CA ASP A 99 4.10 -5.42 7.49
C ASP A 99 5.18 -4.56 6.80
N TYR A 100 5.64 -3.51 7.46
CA TYR A 100 6.67 -2.62 6.92
C TYR A 100 7.99 -3.36 6.68
N TYR A 101 8.39 -4.28 7.55
CA TYR A 101 9.63 -5.03 7.39
C TYR A 101 9.52 -6.05 6.25
N ASP A 102 8.32 -6.60 5.98
CA ASP A 102 8.07 -7.43 4.79
C ASP A 102 8.19 -6.61 3.49
N PHE A 103 7.73 -5.35 3.50
CA PHE A 103 7.93 -4.43 2.38
C PHE A 103 9.42 -4.15 2.15
N LEU A 104 10.15 -3.80 3.24
CA LEU A 104 11.59 -3.57 3.22
C LEU A 104 12.36 -4.76 2.67
N ASP A 105 12.09 -5.96 3.20
CA ASP A 105 12.73 -7.20 2.74
C ASP A 105 12.46 -7.47 1.25
N THR A 106 11.19 -7.36 0.84
CA THR A 106 10.78 -7.59 -0.55
C THR A 106 11.47 -6.62 -1.52
N VAL A 107 11.57 -5.33 -1.18
CA VAL A 107 12.24 -4.33 -2.03
C VAL A 107 13.74 -4.54 -2.05
N THR A 108 14.34 -4.81 -0.88
CA THR A 108 15.79 -4.99 -0.74
C THR A 108 16.26 -6.22 -1.50
N ASN A 109 15.59 -7.36 -1.29
CA ASN A 109 16.04 -8.68 -1.75
C ASN A 109 15.36 -9.12 -3.05
N GLY A 110 14.33 -8.39 -3.50
CA GLY A 110 13.52 -8.79 -4.64
C GLY A 110 12.65 -10.01 -4.33
N ARG A 111 11.87 -10.44 -5.32
CA ARG A 111 10.96 -11.58 -5.16
C ARG A 111 10.77 -12.33 -6.46
N LYS A 112 10.85 -13.66 -6.42
CA LYS A 112 10.48 -14.53 -7.54
C LYS A 112 9.28 -15.40 -7.16
N VAL A 113 8.25 -15.38 -8.00
CA VAL A 113 7.08 -16.27 -7.90
C VAL A 113 7.04 -17.14 -9.15
N VAL A 114 7.17 -18.45 -8.98
CA VAL A 114 7.04 -19.44 -10.05
C VAL A 114 5.62 -20.00 -9.97
N THR A 115 4.82 -19.77 -11.01
CA THR A 115 3.46 -20.35 -11.08
C THR A 115 3.50 -21.71 -11.78
N ALA A 116 2.60 -22.62 -11.40
CA ALA A 116 2.50 -23.96 -11.99
C ALA A 116 2.25 -23.96 -13.52
N GLY A 117 1.85 -22.81 -14.10
CA GLY A 117 1.66 -22.60 -15.54
C GLY A 117 2.89 -22.04 -16.28
N GLY A 118 4.04 -21.89 -15.63
CA GLY A 118 5.29 -21.44 -16.26
C GLY A 118 5.40 -19.92 -16.48
N GLN A 119 4.48 -19.12 -15.92
CA GLN A 119 4.62 -17.68 -15.86
C GLN A 119 5.39 -17.33 -14.59
N ASP A 120 6.69 -17.06 -14.74
CA ASP A 120 7.53 -16.54 -13.67
C ASP A 120 7.28 -15.03 -13.51
N SER A 121 7.03 -14.58 -12.28
CA SER A 121 7.04 -13.16 -11.93
C SER A 121 8.29 -12.88 -11.13
N VAL A 122 9.11 -11.92 -11.59
CA VAL A 122 10.35 -11.52 -10.92
C VAL A 122 10.31 -10.02 -10.65
N MET A 123 10.32 -9.67 -9.38
CA MET A 123 10.67 -8.34 -8.88
C MET A 123 12.18 -8.32 -8.61
N PRO A 124 12.95 -7.43 -9.26
CA PRO A 124 14.39 -7.33 -9.02
C PRO A 124 14.68 -6.83 -7.62
N ALA A 125 15.85 -7.17 -7.11
CA ALA A 125 16.38 -6.63 -5.87
C ALA A 125 16.84 -5.18 -6.06
N PHE A 126 16.51 -4.31 -5.12
CA PHE A 126 16.91 -2.90 -5.12
C PHE A 126 17.90 -2.54 -4.00
N GLY A 127 18.35 -3.50 -3.19
CA GLY A 127 19.22 -3.26 -2.04
C GLY A 127 20.53 -2.50 -2.34
N GLU A 128 21.00 -2.52 -3.59
CA GLU A 128 22.20 -1.78 -4.02
C GLU A 128 21.87 -0.49 -4.82
N ASN A 129 20.60 -0.15 -5.01
CA ASN A 129 20.19 1.05 -5.73
C ASN A 129 19.93 2.22 -4.76
N PRO A 130 20.83 3.23 -4.68
CA PRO A 130 20.65 4.35 -3.77
C PRO A 130 19.46 5.24 -4.14
N ASN A 131 18.97 5.20 -5.39
CA ASN A 131 17.76 5.93 -5.79
C ASN A 131 16.48 5.31 -5.22
N VAL A 132 16.56 4.08 -4.70
CA VAL A 132 15.47 3.41 -3.98
C VAL A 132 15.78 3.38 -2.49
N MET A 133 16.92 2.83 -2.09
CA MET A 133 17.19 2.54 -0.67
C MET A 133 17.33 3.79 0.21
N CYS A 134 17.84 4.90 -0.33
CA CYS A 134 17.88 6.16 0.42
C CYS A 134 16.51 6.85 0.56
N TYR A 135 15.48 6.32 -0.11
CA TYR A 135 14.13 6.89 -0.13
C TYR A 135 13.05 5.82 0.08
N LEU A 136 13.42 4.69 0.67
CA LEU A 136 12.52 3.55 0.75
C LEU A 136 11.30 3.88 1.63
N ASP A 137 11.53 4.60 2.71
CA ASP A 137 10.48 5.09 3.60
C ASP A 137 9.56 6.07 2.86
N ASP A 138 10.11 6.99 2.08
CA ASP A 138 9.31 7.90 1.25
C ASP A 138 8.34 7.11 0.34
N ILE A 139 8.86 6.09 -0.35
CA ILE A 139 8.07 5.23 -1.25
C ILE A 139 6.97 4.51 -0.48
N TYR A 140 7.31 3.91 0.67
CA TYR A 140 6.37 3.20 1.53
C TYR A 140 5.26 4.13 2.03
N VAL A 141 5.63 5.29 2.60
CA VAL A 141 4.72 6.32 3.11
C VAL A 141 3.74 6.79 2.03
N TYR A 142 4.24 7.07 0.81
CA TYR A 142 3.38 7.42 -0.31
C TYR A 142 2.40 6.29 -0.68
N LEU A 143 2.87 5.05 -0.80
CA LEU A 143 2.02 3.91 -1.16
C LEU A 143 0.96 3.62 -0.09
N LYS A 144 1.32 3.81 1.18
CA LYS A 144 0.43 3.70 2.33
C LYS A 144 -0.66 4.76 2.29
N ALA A 145 -0.31 6.01 2.02
CA ALA A 145 -1.28 7.10 1.82
C ALA A 145 -2.24 6.85 0.64
N ARG A 146 -1.73 6.25 -0.45
CA ARG A 146 -2.54 5.83 -1.61
C ARG A 146 -3.45 4.66 -1.29
N GLY A 147 -2.98 3.71 -0.48
CA GLY A 147 -3.69 2.53 -0.03
C GLY A 147 -4.85 2.86 0.89
N ALA A 148 -4.59 3.71 1.88
CA ALA A 148 -5.57 4.23 2.82
C ALA A 148 -6.51 5.29 2.21
N GLU A 149 -6.36 5.58 0.92
CA GLU A 149 -7.15 6.57 0.17
C GLU A 149 -7.07 8.00 0.70
N ALA A 150 -6.09 8.29 1.56
CA ALA A 150 -5.85 9.62 2.14
C ALA A 150 -5.34 10.62 1.10
N VAL A 151 -4.57 10.15 0.12
CA VAL A 151 -4.06 10.96 -0.99
C VAL A 151 -4.75 10.54 -2.28
N PRO A 152 -5.38 11.44 -3.05
CA PRO A 152 -6.03 11.10 -4.31
C PRO A 152 -5.03 10.79 -5.43
N ARG A 153 -5.52 10.34 -6.58
CA ARG A 153 -4.67 10.11 -7.76
C ARG A 153 -4.09 11.42 -8.29
N GLY A 154 -2.90 11.31 -8.87
CA GLY A 154 -2.15 12.44 -9.44
C GLY A 154 -1.05 12.94 -8.50
N ARG A 155 -0.33 13.97 -8.97
CA ARG A 155 0.77 14.56 -8.21
C ARG A 155 0.22 15.32 -6.99
N PRO A 156 0.71 15.06 -5.76
CA PRO A 156 0.34 15.86 -4.59
C PRO A 156 0.64 17.35 -4.82
N GLY A 157 -0.37 18.20 -4.64
CA GLY A 157 -0.31 19.62 -5.00
C GLY A 157 0.35 20.51 -3.94
N LYS A 158 0.03 20.28 -2.66
CA LYS A 158 0.64 20.95 -1.51
C LYS A 158 1.45 19.95 -0.71
N LYS A 159 2.53 20.41 -0.09
CA LYS A 159 3.39 19.60 0.77
C LYS A 159 4.00 20.45 1.87
N GLU A 160 4.35 19.81 2.97
CA GLU A 160 5.21 20.38 4.01
C GLU A 160 6.63 20.67 3.47
N ALA A 161 7.35 21.55 4.16
CA ALA A 161 8.73 21.84 3.81
C ALA A 161 9.62 20.62 4.11
N LYS A 162 10.64 20.38 3.28
CA LYS A 162 11.69 19.43 3.61
C LYS A 162 12.46 19.95 4.82
N SER A 163 12.55 19.17 5.89
CA SER A 163 13.36 19.55 7.06
C SER A 163 14.85 19.50 6.75
N ASP A 164 15.64 20.19 7.57
CA ASP A 164 17.10 20.18 7.43
C ASP A 164 17.68 18.79 7.72
N ILE A 165 17.14 18.08 8.73
CA ILE A 165 17.55 16.70 9.06
C ILE A 165 17.26 15.74 7.91
N ILE A 166 16.07 15.78 7.29
CA ILE A 166 15.79 14.95 6.09
C ILE A 166 16.81 15.24 4.99
N ARG A 167 17.21 16.50 4.81
CA ARG A 167 18.18 16.89 3.79
C ARG A 167 19.59 16.38 4.10
N GLU A 168 20.00 16.43 5.36
CA GLU A 168 21.29 15.91 5.81
C GLU A 168 21.35 14.39 5.69
N ASP A 169 20.30 13.68 6.12
CA ASP A 169 20.21 12.21 6.01
C ASP A 169 20.25 11.74 4.55
N GLU A 170 19.47 12.38 3.66
CA GLU A 170 19.47 12.07 2.23
C GLU A 170 20.87 12.28 1.63
N ASN A 171 21.53 13.39 1.95
CA ASN A 171 22.88 13.68 1.47
C ASN A 171 23.90 12.66 1.98
N ALA A 172 23.83 12.31 3.26
CA ALA A 172 24.69 11.30 3.86
C ALA A 172 24.50 9.91 3.20
N CYS A 173 23.26 9.50 2.96
CA CYS A 173 22.96 8.23 2.29
C CYS A 173 23.46 8.21 0.84
N LEU A 174 23.33 9.32 0.12
CA LEU A 174 23.80 9.46 -1.26
C LEU A 174 25.31 9.71 -1.39
N GLY A 175 25.98 10.06 -0.29
CA GLY A 175 27.40 10.39 -0.27
C GLY A 175 27.74 11.73 -0.93
N ILE A 176 26.89 12.75 -0.77
CA ILE A 176 27.06 14.10 -1.37
C ILE A 176 27.07 15.24 -0.35
#